data_AF-A0A933MC49-F1
#
_entry.id   AF-A0A933MC49-F1
#
_cell.length_a   1.000
_cell.length_b   1.000
_cell.length_c   1.000
_cell.angle_alpha   90.00
_cell.angle_beta   90.00
_cell.angle_gamma   90.00
#
_symmetry.space_group_name_H-M   'P 1'
#
loop_
_entity.id
_entity.type
_entity.pdbx_description
1 polymer ?
#
loop_
_entity_poly.entity_id
_entity_poly.type
_entity_poly.pdbx_seq_one_letter_code
_entity_poly.pdbx_strand_id
1 'polypeptide(L)'
;MTENLTRNLEPVDDAESEPVAQGRNVIAVIGIDAYTRWPKLNNAVSDALGVQKLFIEKLGFVMPLPPLLNADATADKIMALVTDQLPQVLQPDDNLVLFFAGHGHTRINKVALREIESGYLVPVDAQLENWADKLSTDYFLENVSQLPARHVLLVIDACKSGFALSGMSVHRSAVTYQEKLARNVSRQVITSARRNEDALDSGPIPKHSLFTGTLIEGLNWGAADLDRNGLVTSYELGLYLQQRVGQASDSKQTPDFGSFNLDERGELVISLRDDTFDAVKARGFAAMLNHDAAKLQELVKQLLLLRPTAAETVYLGFRLKFMQGAYDEAMELVAQLNNMPFDDGVIPLTKAEVDALLVQLGYWKQLLQIPPTTLPLRVELQVESLMQQFETAPLAAFSGGEAYQIGNGAVARYRVENTSAARAHLYFLTITPHGRMVVGPLLEGDEARIEGLAPGAVGFGQRFQINGLPSIVENRILYSPERVSELLFPAMVAARAPNLWLGVNVPTRDPSKIAALQMQPLFYQIVSHDLTLPADAEAIRNAYSRLILTVENMDIILPKNWGDTDATVLA
;
A
#
# COMPACT_ATOMS: atom_id res chain seq x y z
N MET A 1 -37.25 33.45 44.93
CA MET A 1 -35.96 33.48 44.20
C MET A 1 -35.82 32.17 43.46
N THR A 2 -36.11 32.18 42.16
CA THR A 2 -35.61 31.27 41.12
C THR A 2 -36.15 31.81 39.80
N GLU A 3 -35.40 32.71 39.16
CA GLU A 3 -35.69 33.16 37.80
C GLU A 3 -35.25 32.07 36.82
N ASN A 4 -36.20 31.59 36.01
CA ASN A 4 -35.95 30.75 34.84
C ASN A 4 -35.49 31.64 33.69
N LEU A 5 -34.18 31.65 33.41
CA LEU A 5 -33.64 32.22 32.18
C LEU A 5 -33.66 31.15 31.07
N THR A 6 -34.71 31.14 30.27
CA THR A 6 -34.73 30.41 28.99
C THR A 6 -33.97 31.25 27.96
N ARG A 7 -32.76 30.82 27.58
CA ARG A 7 -32.05 31.38 26.42
C ARG A 7 -32.73 30.86 25.16
N ASN A 8 -33.46 31.74 24.46
CA ASN A 8 -33.83 31.50 23.06
C ASN A 8 -32.55 31.62 22.22
N LEU A 9 -32.07 30.49 21.71
CA LEU A 9 -31.11 30.46 20.62
C LEU A 9 -31.92 30.54 19.33
N GLU A 10 -31.79 31.64 18.60
CA GLU A 10 -32.22 31.68 17.21
C GLU A 10 -31.32 30.73 16.40
N PRO A 11 -31.90 29.87 15.54
CA PRO A 11 -31.09 29.05 14.65
C PRO A 11 -30.35 29.98 13.69
N VAL A 12 -29.03 29.86 13.67
CA VAL A 12 -28.21 30.43 12.60
C VAL A 12 -28.61 29.70 11.34
N ASP A 13 -29.10 30.44 10.33
CA ASP A 13 -29.31 29.90 8.99
C ASP A 13 -28.01 29.24 8.54
N ASP A 14 -28.01 27.91 8.46
CA ASP A 14 -27.04 27.13 7.71
C ASP A 14 -27.28 27.45 6.23
N ALA A 15 -26.76 28.60 5.80
CA ALA A 15 -26.62 28.89 4.38
C ALA A 15 -25.80 27.75 3.79
N GLU A 16 -26.47 26.87 3.03
CA GLU A 16 -25.85 25.86 2.18
C GLU A 16 -24.74 26.54 1.39
N SER A 17 -23.52 26.36 1.88
CA SER A 17 -22.35 27.00 1.30
C SER A 17 -22.06 26.35 -0.04
N GLU A 18 -22.02 27.16 -1.10
CA GLU A 18 -21.61 26.77 -2.45
C GLU A 18 -20.34 25.88 -2.39
N PRO A 19 -20.27 24.79 -3.18
CA PRO A 19 -19.09 23.95 -3.26
C PRO A 19 -17.90 24.79 -3.76
N VAL A 20 -16.77 24.73 -3.05
CA VAL A 20 -15.54 25.42 -3.46
C VAL A 20 -15.11 24.86 -4.80
N ALA A 21 -15.01 25.73 -5.82
CA ALA A 21 -14.52 25.33 -7.13
C ALA A 21 -13.07 24.84 -7.00
N GLN A 22 -12.76 23.67 -7.57
CA GLN A 22 -11.41 23.12 -7.53
C GLN A 22 -10.53 23.90 -8.52
N GLY A 23 -9.71 24.81 -8.02
CA GLY A 23 -8.72 25.53 -8.83
C GLY A 23 -7.56 24.63 -9.28
N ARG A 24 -6.65 25.18 -10.09
CA ARG A 24 -5.55 24.43 -10.68
C ARG A 24 -4.47 24.18 -9.64
N ASN A 25 -3.79 23.04 -9.75
CA ASN A 25 -2.54 22.78 -9.06
C ASN A 25 -1.38 23.33 -9.90
N VAL A 26 -0.68 24.34 -9.38
CA VAL A 26 0.36 25.10 -10.07
C VAL A 26 1.70 24.88 -9.39
N ILE A 27 2.76 24.69 -10.17
CA ILE A 27 4.13 24.66 -9.67
C ILE A 27 4.99 25.74 -10.32
N ALA A 28 5.90 26.34 -9.55
CA ALA A 28 6.99 27.19 -10.04
C ALA A 28 8.29 26.74 -9.37
N VAL A 29 9.39 26.69 -10.13
CA VAL A 29 10.69 26.19 -9.63
C VAL A 29 11.84 27.15 -9.94
N ILE A 30 12.76 27.27 -8.99
CA ILE A 30 13.98 28.06 -9.07
C ILE A 30 15.16 27.17 -8.67
N GLY A 31 16.21 27.11 -9.50
CA GLY A 31 17.37 26.25 -9.26
C GLY A 31 18.68 26.91 -9.72
N ILE A 32 19.65 27.03 -8.83
CA ILE A 32 20.88 27.81 -9.11
C ILE A 32 22.13 26.99 -8.73
N ASP A 33 22.88 26.56 -9.74
CA ASP A 33 24.18 25.89 -9.56
C ASP A 33 25.34 26.83 -9.94
N ALA A 34 25.20 27.55 -11.04
CA ALA A 34 26.27 28.28 -11.71
C ALA A 34 26.43 29.72 -11.19
N TYR A 35 26.71 29.89 -9.90
CA TYR A 35 26.98 31.20 -9.31
C TYR A 35 28.24 31.86 -9.89
N THR A 36 28.17 33.18 -10.07
CA THR A 36 29.31 33.97 -10.59
C THR A 36 30.29 34.37 -9.48
N ARG A 37 29.78 34.63 -8.26
CA ARG A 37 30.54 35.17 -7.12
C ARG A 37 30.49 34.29 -5.86
N TRP A 38 29.77 33.18 -5.93
CA TRP A 38 29.64 32.17 -4.87
C TRP A 38 30.18 30.82 -5.34
N PRO A 39 30.50 29.89 -4.43
CA PRO A 39 30.84 28.52 -4.81
C PRO A 39 29.72 27.92 -5.67
N LYS A 40 30.09 27.16 -6.70
CA LYS A 40 29.10 26.46 -7.52
C LYS A 40 28.48 25.30 -6.74
N LEU A 41 27.21 25.04 -7.00
CA LEU A 41 26.52 23.83 -6.54
C LEU A 41 26.44 22.80 -7.68
N ASN A 42 26.11 21.56 -7.33
CA ASN A 42 26.06 20.46 -8.29
C ASN A 42 24.64 19.94 -8.55
N ASN A 43 23.69 20.20 -7.64
CA ASN A 43 22.39 19.54 -7.63
C ASN A 43 21.21 20.51 -7.73
N ALA A 44 21.36 21.81 -7.49
CA ALA A 44 20.22 22.72 -7.34
C ALA A 44 19.34 22.81 -8.61
N VAL A 45 19.96 22.79 -9.79
CA VAL A 45 19.21 22.74 -11.06
C VAL A 45 18.56 21.37 -11.25
N SER A 46 19.26 20.29 -10.91
CA SER A 46 18.73 18.93 -10.99
C SER A 46 17.53 18.75 -10.05
N ASP A 47 17.62 19.26 -8.83
CA ASP A 47 16.57 19.29 -7.82
C ASP A 47 15.31 20.02 -8.31
N ALA A 48 15.46 21.25 -8.80
CA ALA A 48 14.35 22.01 -9.36
C ALA A 48 13.66 21.28 -10.52
N LEU A 49 14.44 20.69 -11.44
CA LEU A 49 13.91 19.94 -12.58
C LEU A 49 13.27 18.59 -12.16
N GLY A 50 13.81 17.91 -11.16
CA GLY A 50 13.27 16.67 -10.61
C GLY A 50 11.92 16.89 -9.95
N VAL A 51 11.82 17.93 -9.13
CA VAL A 51 10.56 18.35 -8.51
C VAL A 51 9.55 18.80 -9.56
N GLN A 52 9.95 19.63 -10.53
CA GLN A 52 9.09 20.01 -11.66
C GLN A 52 8.51 18.76 -12.36
N LYS A 53 9.38 17.81 -12.70
CA LYS A 53 8.99 16.58 -13.41
C LYS A 53 7.98 15.78 -12.60
N LEU A 54 8.26 15.55 -11.31
CA LEU A 54 7.38 14.82 -10.40
C LEU A 54 5.99 15.46 -10.35
N PHE A 55 5.93 16.77 -10.08
CA PHE A 55 4.65 17.46 -9.90
C PHE A 55 3.83 17.50 -11.18
N ILE A 56 4.45 17.72 -12.34
CA ILE A 56 3.74 17.76 -13.63
C ILE A 56 3.33 16.36 -14.09
N GLU A 57 4.30 15.45 -14.23
CA GLU A 57 4.06 14.15 -14.88
C GLU A 57 3.27 13.20 -13.97
N LYS A 58 3.49 13.24 -12.65
CA LYS A 58 2.90 12.30 -11.70
C LYS A 58 1.76 12.87 -10.87
N LEU A 59 1.83 14.14 -10.48
CA LEU A 59 0.83 14.73 -9.56
C LEU A 59 -0.18 15.64 -10.27
N GLY A 60 0.00 15.88 -11.58
CA GLY A 60 -0.95 16.64 -12.40
C GLY A 60 -0.95 18.15 -12.18
N PHE A 61 0.17 18.69 -11.72
CA PHE A 61 0.37 20.13 -11.65
C PHE A 61 0.64 20.69 -13.04
N VAL A 62 0.33 21.98 -13.22
CA VAL A 62 0.70 22.76 -14.40
C VAL A 62 1.79 23.76 -14.04
N MET A 63 2.62 24.14 -14.99
CA MET A 63 3.66 25.15 -14.81
C MET A 63 3.48 26.25 -15.86
N PRO A 64 2.74 27.33 -15.55
CA PRO A 64 2.38 28.36 -16.52
C PRO A 64 3.53 29.32 -16.86
N LEU A 65 4.59 29.33 -16.05
CA LEU A 65 5.77 30.18 -16.22
C LEU A 65 7.03 29.29 -16.37
N PRO A 66 8.02 29.68 -17.18
CA PRO A 66 9.26 28.92 -17.31
C PRO A 66 10.04 28.88 -15.98
N PRO A 67 10.86 27.83 -15.74
CA PRO A 67 11.67 27.74 -14.54
C PRO A 67 12.79 28.81 -14.56
N LEU A 68 13.14 29.36 -13.39
CA LEU A 68 14.30 30.25 -13.27
C LEU A 68 15.54 29.44 -12.91
N LEU A 69 16.41 29.21 -13.89
CA LEU A 69 17.61 28.39 -13.74
C LEU A 69 18.88 29.21 -13.95
N ASN A 70 19.87 29.03 -13.07
CA ASN A 70 21.21 29.63 -13.20
C ASN A 70 21.16 31.13 -13.54
N ALA A 71 21.64 31.52 -14.72
CA ALA A 71 21.75 32.92 -15.16
C ALA A 71 20.40 33.67 -15.21
N ASP A 72 19.28 32.94 -15.26
CA ASP A 72 17.95 33.52 -15.20
C ASP A 72 17.45 33.79 -13.77
N ALA A 73 18.11 33.25 -12.75
CA ALA A 73 17.71 33.40 -11.36
C ALA A 73 18.42 34.58 -10.67
N THR A 74 18.26 35.78 -11.24
CA THR A 74 18.75 37.04 -10.65
C THR A 74 17.82 37.55 -9.55
N ALA A 75 18.31 38.43 -8.67
CA ALA A 75 17.50 39.07 -7.63
C ALA A 75 16.20 39.66 -8.20
N ASP A 76 16.33 40.46 -9.26
CA ASP A 76 15.21 41.13 -9.92
C ASP A 76 14.21 40.14 -10.51
N LYS A 77 14.68 39.07 -11.18
CA LYS A 77 13.80 38.08 -11.80
C LYS A 77 13.08 37.20 -10.77
N ILE A 78 13.76 36.82 -9.69
CA ILE A 78 13.15 36.05 -8.59
C ILE A 78 12.07 36.88 -7.89
N MET A 79 12.34 38.17 -7.63
CA MET A 79 11.33 39.05 -7.05
C MET A 79 10.17 39.30 -8.02
N ALA A 80 10.45 39.62 -9.29
CA ALA A 80 9.43 39.83 -10.31
C ALA A 80 8.54 38.60 -10.52
N LEU A 81 9.06 37.39 -10.33
CA LEU A 81 8.26 36.17 -10.36
C LEU A 81 7.12 36.22 -9.33
N VAL A 82 7.41 36.62 -8.09
CA VAL A 82 6.42 36.65 -6.99
C VAL A 82 5.62 37.94 -6.91
N THR A 83 6.17 39.08 -7.38
CA THR A 83 5.48 40.39 -7.32
C THR A 83 4.66 40.71 -8.56
N ASP A 84 5.08 40.24 -9.75
CA ASP A 84 4.50 40.68 -11.02
C ASP A 84 3.93 39.53 -11.86
N GLN A 85 4.63 38.40 -11.94
CA GLN A 85 4.27 37.33 -12.87
C GLN A 85 3.24 36.36 -12.29
N LEU A 86 3.51 35.78 -11.12
CA LEU A 86 2.58 34.85 -10.45
C LEU A 86 1.21 35.50 -10.16
N PRO A 87 1.12 36.77 -9.71
CA PRO A 87 -0.17 37.44 -9.54
C PRO A 87 -1.00 37.57 -10.83
N GLN A 88 -0.37 37.60 -12.01
CA GLN A 88 -1.09 37.69 -13.28
C GLN A 88 -1.63 36.35 -13.76
N VAL A 89 -0.99 35.24 -13.38
CA VAL A 89 -1.35 33.90 -13.88
C VAL A 89 -2.17 33.07 -12.89
N LEU A 90 -2.06 33.34 -11.59
CA LEU A 90 -2.79 32.62 -10.54
C LEU A 90 -4.22 33.12 -10.38
N GLN A 91 -5.13 32.19 -10.06
CA GLN A 91 -6.51 32.47 -9.70
C GLN A 91 -6.75 32.24 -8.19
N PRO A 92 -7.80 32.85 -7.60
CA PRO A 92 -8.07 32.75 -6.16
C PRO A 92 -8.21 31.33 -5.61
N ASP A 93 -8.66 30.36 -6.42
CA ASP A 93 -8.85 28.97 -6.01
C ASP A 93 -7.66 28.05 -6.36
N ASP A 94 -6.61 28.57 -7.00
CA ASP A 94 -5.44 27.78 -7.36
C ASP A 94 -4.62 27.37 -6.12
N ASN A 95 -3.87 26.28 -6.25
CA ASN A 95 -2.89 25.80 -5.28
C ASN A 95 -1.49 25.97 -5.87
N LEU A 96 -0.59 26.64 -5.18
CA LEU A 96 0.78 26.87 -5.64
C LEU A 96 1.78 26.09 -4.80
N VAL A 97 2.67 25.35 -5.48
CA VAL A 97 3.95 24.94 -4.91
C VAL A 97 5.05 25.79 -5.53
N LEU A 98 5.79 26.52 -4.70
CA LEU A 98 6.96 27.28 -5.11
C LEU A 98 8.21 26.59 -4.55
N PHE A 99 9.09 26.11 -5.42
CA PHE A 99 10.29 25.39 -5.02
C PHE A 99 11.54 26.21 -5.31
N PHE A 100 12.44 26.33 -4.34
CA PHE A 100 13.74 26.99 -4.47
C PHE A 100 14.86 26.04 -4.05
N ALA A 101 15.86 25.85 -4.90
CA ALA A 101 17.12 25.20 -4.56
C ALA A 101 18.31 26.11 -4.89
N GLY A 102 19.21 26.30 -3.93
CA GLY A 102 20.36 27.19 -4.08
C GLY A 102 21.10 27.49 -2.77
N HIS A 103 21.90 28.56 -2.75
CA HIS A 103 22.59 29.04 -1.56
C HIS A 103 21.62 29.84 -0.68
N GLY A 104 21.69 29.60 0.62
CA GLY A 104 21.17 30.48 1.65
C GLY A 104 22.32 31.16 2.40
N HIS A 105 22.04 32.30 3.02
CA HIS A 105 23.00 32.97 3.89
C HIS A 105 22.34 33.61 5.10
N THR A 106 23.06 33.62 6.22
CA THR A 106 22.60 34.17 7.49
C THR A 106 23.37 35.44 7.81
N ARG A 107 22.65 36.52 8.16
CA ARG A 107 23.23 37.71 8.77
C ARG A 107 22.97 37.72 10.27
N ILE A 108 24.01 37.86 11.08
CA ILE A 108 23.88 38.06 12.54
C ILE A 108 24.16 39.52 12.86
N ASN A 109 23.15 40.23 13.35
CA ASN A 109 23.25 41.60 13.81
C ASN A 109 23.20 41.65 15.34
N LYS A 110 24.10 42.39 15.97
CA LYS A 110 24.08 42.62 17.42
C LYS A 110 23.23 43.86 17.73
N VAL A 111 22.11 43.67 18.42
CA VAL A 111 21.22 44.75 18.88
C VAL A 111 21.19 44.74 20.41
N ALA A 112 21.88 45.72 21.01
CA ALA A 112 22.16 45.77 22.46
C ALA A 112 22.79 44.45 22.95
N LEU A 113 22.08 43.69 23.81
CA LEU A 113 22.52 42.40 24.36
C LEU A 113 21.96 41.18 23.61
N ARG A 114 21.29 41.38 22.47
CA ARG A 114 20.67 40.32 21.68
C ARG A 114 21.37 40.18 20.34
N GLU A 115 21.57 38.94 19.91
CA GLU A 115 21.93 38.63 18.53
C GLU A 115 20.64 38.37 17.76
N ILE A 116 20.42 39.14 16.70
CA ILE A 116 19.30 38.97 15.77
C ILE A 116 19.86 38.34 14.52
N GLU A 117 19.34 37.16 14.21
CA GLU A 117 19.69 36.39 13.03
C GLU A 117 18.65 36.64 11.94
N SER A 118 19.09 36.91 10.71
CA SER A 118 18.22 37.14 9.55
C SER A 118 18.64 36.26 8.39
N GLY A 119 17.67 35.56 7.80
CA GLY A 119 17.85 34.67 6.67
C GLY A 119 17.81 35.37 5.32
N TYR A 120 18.62 34.90 4.37
CA TYR A 120 18.65 35.39 3.00
C TYR A 120 18.74 34.24 2.01
N LEU A 121 18.03 34.36 0.89
CA LEU A 121 18.28 33.59 -0.33
C LEU A 121 19.35 34.31 -1.16
N VAL A 122 20.21 33.55 -1.84
CA VAL A 122 21.30 34.09 -2.65
C VAL A 122 20.97 33.91 -4.14
N PRO A 123 20.66 34.99 -4.86
CA PRO A 123 20.54 34.97 -6.32
C PRO A 123 21.88 34.76 -7.05
N VAL A 124 21.82 34.41 -8.34
CA VAL A 124 23.03 34.09 -9.15
C VAL A 124 24.01 35.26 -9.29
N ASP A 125 23.49 36.49 -9.23
CA ASP A 125 24.19 37.77 -9.40
C ASP A 125 24.61 38.42 -8.07
N ALA A 126 24.28 37.79 -6.94
CA ALA A 126 24.61 38.33 -5.62
C ALA A 126 26.11 38.30 -5.32
N GLN A 127 26.66 39.41 -4.80
CA GLN A 127 28.05 39.43 -4.33
C GLN A 127 28.17 38.89 -2.89
N LEU A 128 29.32 38.31 -2.54
CA LEU A 128 29.57 37.69 -1.23
C LEU A 128 29.40 38.72 -0.09
N GLU A 129 30.08 39.85 -0.18
CA GLU A 129 30.14 40.89 0.87
C GLU A 129 28.96 41.88 0.83
N ASN A 130 28.23 41.97 -0.28
CA ASN A 130 27.14 42.92 -0.42
C ASN A 130 25.81 42.28 0.02
N TRP A 131 25.25 42.75 1.13
CA TRP A 131 23.96 42.24 1.63
C TRP A 131 22.76 42.69 0.80
N ALA A 132 22.86 43.84 0.11
CA ALA A 132 21.77 44.39 -0.69
C ALA A 132 21.45 43.54 -1.94
N ASP A 133 22.41 42.76 -2.43
CA ASP A 133 22.20 41.88 -3.60
C ASP A 133 21.53 40.56 -3.23
N LYS A 134 21.33 40.29 -1.94
CA LYS A 134 20.68 39.06 -1.43
C LYS A 134 19.22 39.35 -1.12
N LEU A 135 18.37 38.33 -1.23
CA LEU A 135 16.95 38.47 -0.96
C LEU A 135 16.67 38.12 0.49
N SER A 136 16.20 39.10 1.28
CA SER A 136 15.73 38.83 2.64
C SER A 136 14.58 37.83 2.60
N THR A 137 14.70 36.74 3.35
CA THR A 137 13.68 35.71 3.44
C THR A 137 12.35 36.28 3.93
N ASP A 138 12.37 37.17 4.93
CA ASP A 138 11.15 37.76 5.49
C ASP A 138 10.41 38.59 4.44
N TYR A 139 11.16 39.39 3.67
CA TYR A 139 10.61 40.19 2.57
C TYR A 139 10.08 39.30 1.44
N PHE A 140 10.78 38.21 1.12
CA PHE A 140 10.32 37.25 0.13
C PHE A 140 9.01 36.57 0.57
N LEU A 141 8.94 36.09 1.81
CA LEU A 141 7.73 35.47 2.39
C LEU A 141 6.55 36.44 2.45
N GLU A 142 6.79 37.71 2.75
CA GLU A 142 5.75 38.76 2.74
C GLU A 142 5.13 38.94 1.35
N ASN A 143 5.93 38.85 0.28
CA ASN A 143 5.41 38.93 -1.08
C ASN A 143 4.72 37.62 -1.50
N VAL A 144 5.29 36.47 -1.14
CA VAL A 144 4.69 35.15 -1.40
C VAL A 144 3.35 35.00 -0.69
N SER A 145 3.18 35.55 0.52
CA SER A 145 1.91 35.45 1.27
C SER A 145 0.76 36.19 0.60
N GLN A 146 1.06 37.22 -0.19
CA GLN A 146 0.08 38.05 -0.88
C GLN A 146 -0.35 37.50 -2.24
N LEU A 147 0.22 36.35 -2.67
CA LEU A 147 -0.16 35.73 -3.94
C LEU A 147 -1.65 35.36 -3.95
N PRO A 148 -2.35 35.46 -5.10
CA PRO A 148 -3.80 35.22 -5.17
C PRO A 148 -4.24 33.80 -4.80
N ALA A 149 -3.38 32.80 -4.98
CA ALA A 149 -3.69 31.39 -4.75
C ALA A 149 -4.24 31.12 -3.34
N ARG A 150 -5.24 30.22 -3.25
CA ARG A 150 -5.85 29.81 -1.97
C ARG A 150 -4.82 29.15 -1.07
N HIS A 151 -4.08 28.19 -1.63
CA HIS A 151 -3.06 27.44 -0.91
C HIS A 151 -1.69 27.70 -1.52
N VAL A 152 -0.71 28.06 -0.71
CA VAL A 152 0.69 28.25 -1.13
C VAL A 152 1.60 27.45 -0.21
N LEU A 153 2.38 26.54 -0.82
CA LEU A 153 3.45 25.81 -0.19
C LEU A 153 4.79 26.25 -0.78
N LEU A 154 5.64 26.85 0.05
CA LEU A 154 7.02 27.20 -0.30
C LEU A 154 7.97 26.09 0.19
N VAL A 155 8.77 25.53 -0.70
CA VAL A 155 9.78 24.51 -0.37
C VAL A 155 11.16 25.08 -0.66
N ILE A 156 12.01 25.16 0.36
CA ILE A 156 13.34 25.79 0.28
C ILE A 156 14.41 24.76 0.61
N ASP A 157 15.17 24.38 -0.41
CA ASP A 157 16.36 23.56 -0.28
C ASP A 157 17.62 24.43 -0.37
N ALA A 158 18.01 25.01 0.77
CA ALA A 158 19.15 25.91 0.84
C ALA A 158 19.86 25.84 2.21
N CYS A 159 21.17 25.61 2.19
CA CYS A 159 22.04 25.64 3.37
C CYS A 159 22.05 27.04 4.00
N LYS A 160 22.18 27.14 5.33
CA LYS A 160 22.42 28.43 6.04
C LYS A 160 21.40 29.53 5.74
N SER A 161 20.14 29.18 5.50
CA SER A 161 19.08 30.16 5.23
C SER A 161 18.63 30.93 6.47
N GLY A 162 19.22 30.69 7.66
CA GLY A 162 18.93 31.43 8.90
C GLY A 162 17.46 31.42 9.29
N PHE A 163 16.69 30.44 8.80
CA PHE A 163 15.25 30.32 9.04
C PHE A 163 15.01 30.03 10.52
N ALA A 164 14.89 31.08 11.32
CA ALA A 164 14.31 30.99 12.63
C ALA A 164 12.79 31.11 12.44
N LEU A 165 12.07 29.98 12.42
CA LEU A 165 10.59 29.94 12.47
C LEU A 165 10.03 30.49 13.81
N SER A 166 10.76 31.35 14.52
CA SER A 166 10.57 31.75 15.92
C SER A 166 9.34 32.64 16.17
N GLY A 167 8.47 32.80 15.18
CA GLY A 167 7.15 33.44 15.31
C GLY A 167 6.00 32.64 14.65
N MET A 168 6.25 31.41 14.20
CA MET A 168 5.29 30.62 13.43
C MET A 168 4.60 29.57 14.31
N SER A 169 3.32 29.31 14.05
CA SER A 169 2.55 28.34 14.81
C SER A 169 2.61 26.97 14.15
N VAL A 170 3.04 25.95 14.90
CA VAL A 170 2.93 24.54 14.51
C VAL A 170 1.65 24.00 15.14
N HIS A 171 0.65 23.69 14.32
CA HIS A 171 -0.61 23.11 14.77
C HIS A 171 -0.77 21.69 14.22
N ARG A 172 -1.13 20.74 15.11
CA ARG A 172 -1.48 19.37 14.76
C ARG A 172 -2.96 19.35 14.34
N SER A 173 -3.27 18.96 13.12
CA SER A 173 -4.66 18.67 12.74
C SER A 173 -5.00 17.22 13.11
N ALA A 174 -6.17 17.04 13.73
CA ALA A 174 -6.85 15.75 13.81
C ALA A 174 -7.89 15.73 12.68
N VAL A 175 -8.02 14.58 12.03
CA VAL A 175 -8.61 14.25 10.72
C VAL A 175 -10.09 14.67 10.49
N THR A 176 -10.73 15.42 11.39
CA THR A 176 -12.19 15.70 11.32
C THR A 176 -12.60 17.00 10.63
N TYR A 177 -11.73 17.65 9.84
CA TYR A 177 -12.01 19.01 9.32
C TYR A 177 -11.72 19.26 7.82
N GLN A 178 -11.90 18.26 6.95
CA GLN A 178 -11.61 18.36 5.51
C GLN A 178 -12.27 19.57 4.81
N GLU A 179 -13.50 19.93 5.18
CA GLU A 179 -14.21 21.06 4.56
C GLU A 179 -13.64 22.44 4.91
N LYS A 180 -13.12 22.63 6.13
CA LYS A 180 -12.49 23.93 6.51
C LYS A 180 -11.04 24.03 6.04
N LEU A 181 -10.31 22.92 6.00
CA LEU A 181 -8.93 22.88 5.51
C LEU A 181 -8.85 23.23 4.02
N ALA A 182 -9.82 22.76 3.22
CA ALA A 182 -9.91 23.11 1.81
C ALA A 182 -10.37 24.56 1.56
N ARG A 183 -11.16 25.15 2.47
CA ARG A 183 -11.73 26.50 2.33
C ARG A 183 -10.79 27.61 2.78
N ASN A 184 -10.10 27.44 3.90
CA ASN A 184 -9.30 28.52 4.46
C ASN A 184 -8.04 28.77 3.64
N VAL A 185 -7.50 29.99 3.66
CA VAL A 185 -6.22 30.30 3.01
C VAL A 185 -5.08 29.55 3.71
N SER A 186 -4.15 28.97 2.93
CA SER A 186 -2.96 28.28 3.45
C SER A 186 -1.67 28.95 2.98
N ARG A 187 -0.74 29.20 3.91
CA ARG A 187 0.61 29.76 3.68
C ARG A 187 1.61 28.95 4.49
N GLN A 188 2.18 27.92 3.86
CA GLN A 188 3.07 26.96 4.51
C GLN A 188 4.47 26.98 3.89
N VAL A 189 5.50 26.79 4.71
CA VAL A 189 6.88 26.63 4.24
C VAL A 189 7.49 25.35 4.79
N ILE A 190 8.33 24.68 3.99
CA ILE A 190 9.18 23.56 4.39
C ILE A 190 10.62 23.90 3.99
N THR A 191 11.56 23.80 4.94
CA THR A 191 12.97 24.14 4.73
C THR A 191 13.88 22.94 4.99
N SER A 192 14.94 22.78 4.21
CA SER A 192 15.82 21.61 4.27
C SER A 192 16.78 21.56 5.45
N ALA A 193 16.98 22.66 6.17
CA ALA A 193 17.90 22.72 7.30
C ALA A 193 17.50 23.83 8.29
N ARG A 194 17.89 23.67 9.56
CA ARG A 194 17.84 24.73 10.58
C ARG A 194 19.15 25.55 10.56
N ARG A 195 19.20 26.57 11.42
CA ARG A 195 20.33 27.50 11.60
C ARG A 195 21.70 26.79 11.55
N ASN A 196 22.64 27.33 10.76
CA ASN A 196 24.06 26.90 10.67
C ASN A 196 24.32 25.44 10.24
N GLU A 197 23.37 24.77 9.60
CA GLU A 197 23.55 23.42 9.05
C GLU A 197 23.82 23.47 7.54
N ASP A 198 24.73 22.60 7.07
CA ASP A 198 25.02 22.39 5.65
C ASP A 198 24.12 21.26 5.10
N ALA A 199 23.52 21.48 3.93
CA ALA A 199 22.79 20.45 3.21
C ALA A 199 23.74 19.47 2.50
N LEU A 200 23.33 18.20 2.41
CA LEU A 200 24.11 17.17 1.74
C LEU A 200 23.74 17.05 0.26
N ASP A 201 24.79 17.01 -0.58
CA ASP A 201 24.71 16.84 -2.03
C ASP A 201 24.46 15.39 -2.48
N SER A 202 24.28 14.45 -1.55
CA SER A 202 24.04 13.04 -1.84
C SER A 202 22.78 12.55 -1.15
N GLY A 203 21.69 12.43 -1.92
CA GLY A 203 20.42 11.89 -1.46
C GLY A 203 20.11 10.47 -1.91
N PRO A 204 18.91 9.96 -1.56
CA PRO A 204 18.46 8.61 -1.92
C PRO A 204 18.25 8.44 -3.44
N ILE A 205 18.17 9.53 -4.19
CA ILE A 205 18.05 9.54 -5.65
C ILE A 205 19.34 10.15 -6.24
N PRO A 206 20.00 9.49 -7.20
CA PRO A 206 21.20 10.05 -7.84
C PRO A 206 20.97 11.44 -8.43
N LYS A 207 21.95 12.34 -8.25
CA LYS A 207 21.92 13.75 -8.71
C LYS A 207 20.86 14.63 -8.04
N HIS A 208 20.40 14.25 -6.85
CA HIS A 208 19.56 15.10 -6.02
C HIS A 208 20.17 15.27 -4.64
N SER A 209 19.90 16.42 -4.02
CA SER A 209 20.24 16.62 -2.60
C SER A 209 19.55 15.57 -1.72
N LEU A 210 20.00 15.41 -0.48
CA LEU A 210 19.33 14.54 0.49
C LEU A 210 17.87 14.95 0.69
N PHE A 211 17.61 16.24 0.85
CA PHE A 211 16.27 16.76 1.10
C PHE A 211 15.35 16.58 -0.11
N THR A 212 15.80 17.01 -1.29
CA THR A 212 15.00 16.92 -2.52
C THR A 212 14.81 15.48 -2.97
N GLY A 213 15.85 14.64 -2.88
CA GLY A 213 15.72 13.22 -3.17
C GLY A 213 14.70 12.53 -2.26
N THR A 214 14.68 12.88 -0.97
CA THR A 214 13.69 12.36 -0.01
C THR A 214 12.28 12.86 -0.34
N LEU A 215 12.11 14.13 -0.71
CA LEU A 215 10.81 14.67 -1.15
C LEU A 215 10.27 13.91 -2.36
N ILE A 216 11.11 13.72 -3.36
CA ILE A 216 10.73 12.99 -4.58
C ILE A 216 10.37 11.54 -4.23
N GLU A 217 11.16 10.87 -3.40
CA GLU A 217 10.84 9.50 -2.94
C GLU A 217 9.49 9.44 -2.22
N GLY A 218 9.25 10.38 -1.28
CA GLY A 218 8.04 10.45 -0.48
C GLY A 218 6.76 10.58 -1.30
N LEU A 219 6.75 11.52 -2.24
CA LEU A 219 5.58 11.78 -3.09
C LEU A 219 5.47 10.81 -4.27
N ASN A 220 6.58 10.35 -4.85
CA ASN A 220 6.53 9.43 -6.00
C ASN A 220 6.09 8.02 -5.58
N TRP A 221 6.47 7.57 -4.37
CA TRP A 221 6.17 6.23 -3.88
C TRP A 221 5.08 6.18 -2.81
N GLY A 222 4.53 7.32 -2.42
CA GLY A 222 3.49 7.43 -1.40
C GLY A 222 3.99 7.30 0.04
N ALA A 223 5.30 7.27 0.28
CA ALA A 223 5.82 7.19 1.65
C ALA A 223 5.54 8.45 2.50
N ALA A 224 5.17 9.57 1.86
CA ALA A 224 4.73 10.80 2.52
C ALA A 224 3.23 10.80 2.90
N ASP A 225 2.44 9.81 2.44
CA ASP A 225 1.05 9.57 2.86
C ASP A 225 1.07 8.80 4.18
N LEU A 226 1.08 9.53 5.30
CA LEU A 226 1.35 8.98 6.62
C LEU A 226 0.15 8.21 7.18
N ASP A 227 -1.06 8.57 6.78
CA ASP A 227 -2.31 7.92 7.20
C ASP A 227 -2.89 6.94 6.16
N ARG A 228 -2.29 6.86 4.97
CA ARG A 228 -2.62 5.97 3.85
C ARG A 228 -3.97 6.23 3.20
N ASN A 229 -4.40 7.49 3.16
CA ASN A 229 -5.67 7.89 2.59
C ASN A 229 -5.60 8.24 1.08
N GLY A 230 -4.42 8.14 0.46
CA GLY A 230 -4.17 8.46 -0.95
C GLY A 230 -3.93 9.96 -1.23
N LEU A 231 -3.89 10.78 -0.17
CA LEU A 231 -3.62 12.21 -0.21
C LEU A 231 -2.37 12.48 0.64
N VAL A 232 -1.65 13.55 0.31
CA VAL A 232 -0.55 14.05 1.13
C VAL A 232 -0.79 15.52 1.40
N THR A 233 -0.94 15.88 2.66
CA THR A 233 -1.02 17.28 3.04
C THR A 233 0.35 17.94 3.15
N SER A 234 0.40 19.28 3.10
CA SER A 234 1.63 20.02 3.38
C SER A 234 2.25 19.69 4.75
N TYR A 235 1.40 19.38 5.74
CA TYR A 235 1.85 18.98 7.08
C TYR A 235 2.46 17.57 7.08
N GLU A 236 1.81 16.60 6.44
CA GLU A 236 2.33 15.23 6.31
C GLU A 236 3.66 15.20 5.55
N LEU A 237 3.75 15.95 4.46
CA LEU A 237 4.99 16.10 3.70
C LEU A 237 6.11 16.70 4.57
N GLY A 238 5.81 17.75 5.33
CA GLY A 238 6.76 18.38 6.26
C GLY A 238 7.25 17.41 7.34
N LEU A 239 6.34 16.67 7.97
CA LEU A 239 6.67 15.64 8.96
C LEU A 239 7.52 14.52 8.38
N TYR A 240 7.13 13.99 7.22
CA TYR A 240 7.86 12.95 6.51
C TYR A 240 9.30 13.39 6.23
N LEU A 241 9.49 14.59 5.69
CA LEU A 241 10.79 15.15 5.38
C LEU A 241 11.64 15.36 6.63
N GLN A 242 11.07 15.95 7.68
CA GLN A 242 11.76 16.14 8.96
C GLN A 242 12.26 14.82 9.55
N GLN A 243 11.43 13.76 9.54
CA GLN A 243 11.80 12.46 10.08
C GLN A 243 12.86 11.76 9.22
N ARG A 244 12.64 11.67 7.91
CA ARG A 244 13.47 10.85 7.01
C ARG A 244 14.85 11.47 6.78
N VAL A 245 14.93 12.79 6.59
CA VAL A 245 16.21 13.49 6.45
C VAL A 245 16.96 13.55 7.78
N GLY A 246 16.26 13.71 8.91
CA GLY A 246 16.89 13.69 10.24
C GLY A 246 17.43 12.32 10.64
N GLN A 247 16.89 11.23 10.07
CA GLN A 247 17.35 9.86 10.32
C GLN A 247 18.40 9.35 9.32
N ALA A 248 18.69 10.10 8.25
CA ALA A 248 19.66 9.69 7.24
C ALA A 248 21.09 9.69 7.81
N SER A 249 21.89 8.68 7.43
CA SER A 249 23.30 8.57 7.84
C SER A 249 24.06 9.84 7.43
N ASP A 250 24.89 10.36 8.33
CA ASP A 250 25.70 11.57 8.13
C ASP A 250 24.92 12.89 7.95
N SER A 251 23.59 12.86 8.06
CA SER A 251 22.77 14.07 8.01
C SER A 251 23.03 14.96 9.23
N LYS A 252 23.36 16.21 8.95
CA LYS A 252 23.32 17.32 9.94
C LYS A 252 22.13 18.23 9.70
N GLN A 253 21.25 17.87 8.76
CA GLN A 253 20.10 18.66 8.38
C GLN A 253 18.95 18.35 9.33
N THR A 254 18.35 19.41 9.84
CA THR A 254 17.12 19.34 10.62
C THR A 254 16.02 20.07 9.84
N PRO A 255 15.30 19.41 8.90
CA PRO A 255 14.24 20.10 8.20
C PRO A 255 13.17 20.62 9.17
N ASP A 256 12.58 21.74 8.78
CA ASP A 256 11.58 22.43 9.58
C ASP A 256 10.44 22.88 8.69
N PHE A 257 9.26 23.07 9.27
CA PHE A 257 8.08 23.48 8.52
C PHE A 257 7.07 24.21 9.41
N GLY A 258 6.23 25.03 8.79
CA GLY A 258 5.15 25.73 9.49
C GLY A 258 4.44 26.79 8.65
N SER A 259 3.53 27.50 9.31
CA SER A 259 2.69 28.57 8.74
C SER A 259 3.34 29.96 8.80
N PHE A 260 3.24 30.77 7.74
CA PHE A 260 3.72 32.16 7.72
C PHE A 260 2.56 33.16 7.54
N ASN A 261 2.87 34.46 7.37
CA ASN A 261 1.88 35.54 7.32
C ASN A 261 0.70 35.22 6.39
N LEU A 262 -0.51 35.63 6.78
CA LEU A 262 -1.77 35.43 6.04
C LEU A 262 -2.25 33.97 5.92
N ASP A 263 -1.70 33.03 6.71
CA ASP A 263 -2.28 31.70 6.88
C ASP A 263 -3.58 31.77 7.71
N GLU A 264 -4.66 31.17 7.21
CA GLU A 264 -5.94 31.03 7.91
C GLU A 264 -6.18 29.57 8.34
N ARG A 265 -5.11 28.78 8.48
CA ARG A 265 -5.15 27.35 8.82
C ARG A 265 -5.82 26.49 7.74
N GLY A 266 -5.70 26.90 6.48
CA GLY A 266 -5.95 26.02 5.35
C GLY A 266 -4.83 25.02 5.15
N GLU A 267 -5.02 24.08 4.23
CA GLU A 267 -4.00 23.07 3.94
C GLU A 267 -3.93 22.74 2.44
N LEU A 268 -2.72 22.77 1.87
CA LEU A 268 -2.50 22.27 0.52
C LEU A 268 -2.56 20.74 0.55
N VAL A 269 -3.43 20.17 -0.27
CA VAL A 269 -3.59 18.71 -0.41
C VAL A 269 -3.09 18.27 -1.79
N ILE A 270 -2.10 17.37 -1.80
CA ILE A 270 -1.58 16.71 -2.99
C ILE A 270 -2.29 15.37 -3.12
N SER A 271 -3.15 15.23 -4.12
CA SER A 271 -3.67 13.90 -4.47
C SER A 271 -2.58 13.11 -5.16
N LEU A 272 -2.18 12.00 -4.54
CA LEU A 272 -1.32 11.06 -5.23
C LEU A 272 -2.22 10.33 -6.24
N ARG A 273 -1.93 10.45 -7.54
CA ARG A 273 -2.74 9.79 -8.59
C ARG A 273 -2.86 8.29 -8.30
N ASP A 274 -3.92 7.64 -8.81
CA ASP A 274 -4.20 6.20 -8.69
C ASP A 274 -2.99 5.24 -8.94
N ASP A 275 -1.92 5.75 -9.53
CA ASP A 275 -0.69 5.03 -9.88
C ASP A 275 0.35 4.97 -8.73
N THR A 276 0.03 5.40 -7.51
CA THR A 276 0.95 5.16 -6.38
C THR A 276 1.14 3.69 -6.11
N PHE A 277 2.26 3.36 -5.49
CA PHE A 277 2.51 1.98 -5.07
C PHE A 277 1.38 1.45 -4.20
N ASP A 278 0.92 2.21 -3.21
CA ASP A 278 -0.12 1.76 -2.29
C ASP A 278 -1.50 1.65 -2.95
N ALA A 279 -1.88 2.58 -3.84
CA ALA A 279 -3.14 2.50 -4.58
C ALA A 279 -3.15 1.35 -5.60
N VAL A 280 -2.05 1.16 -6.34
CA VAL A 280 -1.88 0.02 -7.25
C VAL A 280 -1.86 -1.30 -6.46
N LYS A 281 -1.18 -1.34 -5.31
CA LYS A 281 -1.11 -2.49 -4.40
C LYS A 281 -2.48 -2.87 -3.85
N ALA A 282 -3.26 -1.91 -3.36
CA ALA A 282 -4.61 -2.14 -2.85
C ALA A 282 -5.53 -2.73 -3.94
N ARG A 283 -5.48 -2.15 -5.16
CA ARG A 283 -6.17 -2.71 -6.33
C ARG A 283 -5.64 -4.11 -6.68
N GLY A 284 -4.35 -4.35 -6.49
CA GLY A 284 -3.70 -5.65 -6.70
C GLY A 284 -4.23 -6.72 -5.74
N PHE A 285 -4.30 -6.42 -4.44
CA PHE A 285 -4.90 -7.32 -3.45
C PHE A 285 -6.39 -7.56 -3.73
N ALA A 286 -7.15 -6.55 -4.12
CA ALA A 286 -8.55 -6.73 -4.51
C ALA A 286 -8.70 -7.64 -5.73
N ALA A 287 -7.89 -7.45 -6.79
CA ALA A 287 -7.90 -8.31 -7.97
C ALA A 287 -7.51 -9.76 -7.61
N MET A 288 -6.53 -9.94 -6.74
CA MET A 288 -6.13 -11.24 -6.21
C MET A 288 -7.27 -11.93 -5.44
N LEU A 289 -7.92 -11.23 -4.51
CA LEU A 289 -9.03 -11.78 -3.72
C LEU A 289 -10.24 -12.15 -4.59
N ASN A 290 -10.47 -11.41 -5.68
CA ASN A 290 -11.53 -11.68 -6.66
C ASN A 290 -11.14 -12.72 -7.72
N HIS A 291 -9.93 -13.29 -7.63
CA HIS A 291 -9.39 -14.25 -8.60
C HIS A 291 -9.37 -13.71 -10.06
N ASP A 292 -9.17 -12.39 -10.22
CA ASP A 292 -9.04 -11.73 -11.53
C ASP A 292 -7.57 -11.68 -11.98
N ALA A 293 -7.13 -12.76 -12.63
CA ALA A 293 -5.75 -12.89 -13.11
C ALA A 293 -5.37 -11.81 -14.14
N ALA A 294 -6.31 -11.38 -14.99
CA ALA A 294 -6.06 -10.42 -16.05
C ALA A 294 -5.81 -9.02 -15.46
N LYS A 295 -6.69 -8.59 -14.54
CA LYS A 295 -6.50 -7.31 -13.84
C LYS A 295 -5.26 -7.33 -12.95
N LEU A 296 -5.03 -8.44 -12.24
CA LEU A 296 -3.84 -8.61 -11.41
C LEU A 296 -2.56 -8.54 -12.25
N GLN A 297 -2.54 -9.11 -13.45
CA GLN A 297 -1.38 -9.06 -14.34
C GLN A 297 -0.99 -7.62 -14.69
N GLU A 298 -1.97 -6.78 -15.00
CA GLU A 298 -1.72 -5.37 -15.32
C GLU A 298 -1.19 -4.60 -14.10
N LEU A 299 -1.78 -4.83 -12.94
CA LEU A 299 -1.35 -4.18 -11.70
C LEU A 299 0.04 -4.66 -11.25
N VAL A 300 0.36 -5.95 -11.40
CA VAL A 300 1.70 -6.48 -11.10
C VAL A 300 2.76 -5.85 -12.03
N LYS A 301 2.46 -5.63 -13.32
CA LYS A 301 3.37 -4.89 -14.22
C LYS A 301 3.63 -3.48 -13.71
N GLN A 302 2.59 -2.79 -13.25
CA GLN A 302 2.73 -1.45 -12.66
C GLN A 302 3.55 -1.50 -11.36
N LEU A 303 3.29 -2.45 -10.46
CA LEU A 303 4.07 -2.63 -9.23
C LEU A 303 5.55 -2.95 -9.50
N LEU A 304 5.85 -3.73 -10.54
CA LEU A 304 7.22 -4.01 -10.98
C LEU A 304 7.95 -2.75 -11.48
N LEU A 305 7.22 -1.81 -12.11
CA LEU A 305 7.78 -0.51 -12.50
C LEU A 305 7.97 0.41 -11.30
N LEU A 306 7.08 0.32 -10.30
CA LEU A 306 7.12 1.18 -9.12
C LEU A 306 8.17 0.71 -8.10
N ARG A 307 8.03 -0.52 -7.58
CA ARG A 307 8.93 -1.11 -6.58
C ARG A 307 9.14 -2.60 -6.86
N PRO A 308 10.06 -2.97 -7.79
CA PRO A 308 10.26 -4.37 -8.21
C PRO A 308 10.75 -5.29 -7.09
N THR A 309 11.41 -4.73 -6.07
CA THR A 309 11.98 -5.48 -4.94
C THR A 309 11.16 -5.33 -3.66
N ALA A 310 9.94 -4.79 -3.72
CA ALA A 310 9.05 -4.80 -2.56
C ALA A 310 8.45 -6.19 -2.35
N ALA A 311 8.32 -6.63 -1.09
CA ALA A 311 7.77 -7.95 -0.77
C ALA A 311 6.34 -8.11 -1.31
N GLU A 312 5.54 -7.04 -1.30
CA GLU A 312 4.16 -7.05 -1.81
C GLU A 312 4.12 -7.24 -3.33
N THR A 313 5.07 -6.65 -4.06
CA THR A 313 5.20 -6.85 -5.51
C THR A 313 5.52 -8.30 -5.83
N VAL A 314 6.51 -8.88 -5.13
CA VAL A 314 6.93 -10.27 -5.34
C VAL A 314 5.81 -11.23 -4.92
N TYR A 315 5.10 -10.95 -3.83
CA TYR A 315 3.95 -11.73 -3.38
C TYR A 315 2.78 -11.70 -4.37
N LEU A 316 2.37 -10.52 -4.83
CA LEU A 316 1.32 -10.40 -5.84
C LEU A 316 1.74 -11.04 -7.18
N GLY A 317 3.04 -10.97 -7.52
CA GLY A 317 3.63 -11.71 -8.63
C GLY A 317 3.52 -13.22 -8.46
N PHE A 318 3.86 -13.76 -7.29
CA PHE A 318 3.70 -15.18 -6.96
C PHE A 318 2.24 -15.61 -7.16
N ARG A 319 1.30 -14.84 -6.61
CA ARG A 319 -0.13 -15.15 -6.71
C ARG A 319 -0.62 -15.13 -8.14
N LEU A 320 -0.19 -14.15 -8.93
CA LEU A 320 -0.48 -14.10 -10.36
C LEU A 320 0.01 -15.37 -11.08
N LYS A 321 1.28 -15.75 -10.90
CA LYS A 321 1.86 -16.92 -11.56
C LYS A 321 1.17 -18.21 -11.15
N PHE A 322 0.81 -18.33 -9.87
CA PHE A 322 0.05 -19.46 -9.37
C PHE A 322 -1.33 -19.56 -10.03
N MET A 323 -2.07 -18.45 -10.14
CA MET A 323 -3.38 -18.40 -10.80
C MET A 323 -3.31 -18.71 -12.30
N GLN A 324 -2.17 -18.42 -12.95
CA GLN A 324 -1.92 -18.74 -14.36
C GLN A 324 -1.49 -20.20 -14.59
N GLY A 325 -1.32 -20.99 -13.52
CA GLY A 325 -0.77 -22.34 -13.61
C GLY A 325 0.74 -22.39 -13.88
N ALA A 326 1.44 -21.25 -13.83
CA ALA A 326 2.88 -21.14 -14.01
C ALA A 326 3.61 -21.46 -12.69
N TYR A 327 3.48 -22.71 -12.23
CA TYR A 327 3.93 -23.13 -10.89
C TYR A 327 5.44 -23.04 -10.69
N ASP A 328 6.24 -23.23 -11.75
CA ASP A 328 7.69 -23.04 -11.70
C ASP A 328 8.06 -21.61 -11.35
N GLU A 329 7.52 -20.64 -12.09
CA GLU A 329 7.72 -19.21 -11.83
C GLU A 329 7.16 -18.79 -10.47
N ALA A 330 6.02 -19.36 -10.06
CA ALA A 330 5.44 -19.12 -8.73
C ALA A 330 6.39 -19.59 -7.61
N MET A 331 7.02 -20.76 -7.76
CA MET A 331 8.00 -21.28 -6.80
C MET A 331 9.26 -20.41 -6.72
N GLU A 332 9.76 -19.90 -7.86
CA GLU A 332 10.90 -18.98 -7.88
C GLU A 332 10.60 -17.70 -7.09
N LEU A 333 9.41 -17.12 -7.26
CA LEU A 333 8.98 -15.92 -6.53
C LEU A 333 8.79 -16.19 -5.03
N VAL A 334 8.28 -17.36 -4.64
CA VAL A 334 8.21 -17.76 -3.21
C VAL A 334 9.61 -17.97 -2.62
N ALA A 335 10.54 -18.57 -3.36
CA ALA A 335 11.92 -18.70 -2.94
C ALA A 335 12.60 -17.33 -2.80
N GLN A 336 12.30 -16.38 -3.70
CA GLN A 336 12.74 -14.99 -3.58
C GLN A 336 12.19 -14.34 -2.31
N LEU A 337 10.88 -14.45 -2.03
CA LEU A 337 10.27 -13.96 -0.79
C LEU A 337 10.92 -14.58 0.45
N ASN A 338 11.22 -15.88 0.41
CA ASN A 338 11.87 -16.56 1.54
C ASN A 338 13.27 -16.00 1.85
N ASN A 339 13.96 -15.43 0.85
CA ASN A 339 15.26 -14.79 1.02
C ASN A 339 15.20 -13.28 1.31
N MET A 340 14.03 -12.63 1.18
CA MET A 340 13.88 -11.19 1.40
C MET A 340 13.67 -10.83 2.88
N PRO A 341 14.23 -9.70 3.36
CA PRO A 341 13.88 -9.16 4.67
C PRO A 341 12.54 -8.39 4.57
N PHE A 342 11.54 -8.83 5.33
CA PHE A 342 10.28 -8.09 5.53
C PHE A 342 9.68 -8.46 6.88
N ASP A 343 8.93 -7.52 7.48
CA ASP A 343 8.22 -7.75 8.74
C ASP A 343 6.85 -8.40 8.49
N ASP A 344 6.38 -9.19 9.46
CA ASP A 344 5.06 -9.81 9.40
C ASP A 344 3.96 -8.73 9.31
N GLY A 345 3.07 -8.86 8.31
CA GLY A 345 2.00 -7.88 8.05
C GLY A 345 2.26 -6.98 6.83
N VAL A 346 3.48 -6.99 6.30
CA VAL A 346 3.79 -6.36 4.99
C VAL A 346 3.09 -7.12 3.85
N ILE A 347 3.06 -8.45 3.93
CA ILE A 347 2.30 -9.33 3.04
C ILE A 347 1.35 -10.23 3.86
N PRO A 348 0.31 -10.81 3.22
CA PRO A 348 -0.68 -11.65 3.92
C PRO A 348 -0.14 -12.96 4.52
N LEU A 349 1.14 -13.28 4.31
CA LEU A 349 1.81 -14.46 4.85
C LEU A 349 2.92 -14.04 5.81
N THR A 350 3.06 -14.74 6.93
CA THR A 350 4.21 -14.55 7.83
C THR A 350 5.48 -15.15 7.22
N LYS A 351 6.65 -14.82 7.77
CA LYS A 351 7.91 -15.42 7.31
C LYS A 351 7.90 -16.96 7.42
N ALA A 352 7.38 -17.48 8.53
CA ALA A 352 7.24 -18.93 8.74
C ALA A 352 6.27 -19.57 7.73
N GLU A 353 5.22 -18.85 7.32
CA GLU A 353 4.27 -19.33 6.32
C GLU A 353 4.83 -19.33 4.91
N VAL A 354 5.69 -18.37 4.57
CA VAL A 354 6.42 -18.38 3.29
C VAL A 354 7.35 -19.59 3.19
N ASP A 355 8.08 -19.91 4.26
CA ASP A 355 8.95 -21.09 4.32
C ASP A 355 8.14 -22.40 4.17
N ALA A 356 7.05 -22.52 4.94
CA ALA A 356 6.13 -23.66 4.84
C ALA A 356 5.54 -23.81 3.43
N LEU A 357 5.13 -22.69 2.82
CA LEU A 357 4.58 -22.68 1.46
C LEU A 357 5.61 -23.14 0.43
N LEU A 358 6.88 -22.77 0.56
CA LEU A 358 7.94 -23.20 -0.35
C LEU A 358 8.10 -24.73 -0.33
N VAL A 359 8.09 -25.33 0.86
CA VAL A 359 8.13 -26.79 1.04
C VAL A 359 6.87 -27.45 0.45
N GLN A 360 5.68 -26.89 0.74
CA GLN A 360 4.42 -27.39 0.22
C GLN A 360 4.37 -27.36 -1.31
N LEU A 361 4.77 -26.26 -1.95
CA LEU A 361 4.78 -26.16 -3.41
C LEU A 361 5.71 -27.20 -4.03
N GLY A 362 6.91 -27.41 -3.47
CA GLY A 362 7.82 -28.46 -3.93
C GLY A 362 7.20 -29.86 -3.85
N TYR A 363 6.42 -30.13 -2.80
CA TYR A 363 5.77 -31.42 -2.59
C TYR A 363 4.51 -31.64 -3.44
N TRP A 364 3.70 -30.60 -3.64
CA TRP A 364 2.42 -30.68 -4.34
C TRP A 364 2.49 -30.33 -5.84
N LYS A 365 3.64 -29.86 -6.35
CA LYS A 365 3.84 -29.45 -7.74
C LYS A 365 3.28 -30.42 -8.78
N GLN A 366 3.61 -31.72 -8.66
CA GLN A 366 3.14 -32.73 -9.62
C GLN A 366 1.61 -32.86 -9.66
N LEU A 367 0.94 -32.64 -8.53
CA LEU A 367 -0.52 -32.70 -8.44
C LEU A 367 -1.16 -31.38 -8.90
N LEU A 368 -0.51 -30.25 -8.63
CA LEU A 368 -0.95 -28.93 -9.11
C LEU A 368 -0.94 -28.85 -10.66
N GLN A 369 -0.04 -29.58 -11.30
CA GLN A 369 0.12 -29.65 -12.76
C GLN A 369 -0.91 -30.56 -13.46
N ILE A 370 -1.74 -31.31 -12.73
CA ILE A 370 -2.81 -32.11 -13.34
C ILE A 370 -3.81 -31.17 -14.02
N PRO A 371 -4.09 -31.34 -15.33
CA PRO A 371 -5.01 -30.46 -16.02
C PRO A 371 -6.45 -30.61 -15.51
N PRO A 372 -7.25 -29.53 -15.48
CA PRO A 372 -8.67 -29.62 -15.18
C PRO A 372 -9.41 -30.56 -16.15
N THR A 373 -10.31 -31.36 -15.61
CA THR A 373 -11.14 -32.34 -16.32
C THR A 373 -12.54 -32.37 -15.70
N THR A 374 -13.53 -32.88 -16.43
CA THR A 374 -14.84 -33.17 -15.86
C THR A 374 -14.78 -34.53 -15.17
N LEU A 375 -15.02 -34.56 -13.85
CA LEU A 375 -15.04 -35.81 -13.11
C LEU A 375 -16.31 -36.62 -13.42
N PRO A 376 -16.25 -37.96 -13.35
CA PRO A 376 -17.44 -38.81 -13.42
C PRO A 376 -18.21 -38.82 -12.09
N LEU A 377 -18.38 -37.64 -11.48
CA LEU A 377 -19.00 -37.40 -10.19
C LEU A 377 -19.95 -36.20 -10.30
N ARG A 378 -21.02 -36.19 -9.51
CA ARG A 378 -21.78 -34.97 -9.25
C ARG A 378 -21.36 -34.41 -7.90
N VAL A 379 -20.74 -33.24 -7.91
CA VAL A 379 -20.29 -32.55 -6.69
C VAL A 379 -21.06 -31.24 -6.52
N GLU A 380 -21.68 -31.09 -5.36
CA GLU A 380 -22.47 -29.91 -4.98
C GLU A 380 -21.93 -29.37 -3.65
N LEU A 381 -21.75 -28.05 -3.58
CA LEU A 381 -21.48 -27.39 -2.31
C LEU A 381 -22.81 -26.98 -1.68
N GLN A 382 -23.07 -27.46 -0.47
CA GLN A 382 -24.30 -27.19 0.27
C GLN A 382 -24.03 -26.29 1.47
N VAL A 383 -24.99 -25.44 1.80
CA VAL A 383 -24.95 -24.53 2.94
C VAL A 383 -26.12 -24.83 3.87
N GLU A 384 -25.88 -24.78 5.17
CA GLU A 384 -26.89 -24.97 6.20
C GLU A 384 -27.81 -23.75 6.28
N SER A 385 -29.11 -24.00 6.12
CA SER A 385 -30.16 -23.00 6.31
C SER A 385 -30.44 -22.76 7.80
N LEU A 386 -31.20 -21.70 8.09
CA LEU A 386 -31.68 -21.41 9.45
C LEU A 386 -32.52 -22.55 10.06
N MET A 387 -33.08 -23.44 9.23
CA MET A 387 -33.82 -24.62 9.67
C MET A 387 -32.95 -25.88 9.82
N GLN A 388 -31.62 -25.73 9.87
CA GLN A 388 -30.64 -26.84 10.00
C GLN A 388 -30.74 -27.87 8.86
N GLN A 389 -31.15 -27.41 7.68
CA GLN A 389 -31.21 -28.22 6.46
C GLN A 389 -30.16 -27.73 5.49
N PHE A 390 -29.43 -28.66 4.87
CA PHE A 390 -28.42 -28.33 3.85
C PHE A 390 -29.06 -28.23 2.47
N GLU A 391 -28.89 -27.07 1.85
CA GLU A 391 -29.38 -26.77 0.50
C GLU A 391 -28.19 -26.44 -0.41
N THR A 392 -28.33 -26.71 -1.72
CA THR A 392 -27.28 -26.38 -2.69
C THR A 392 -27.06 -24.86 -2.73
N ALA A 393 -25.81 -24.43 -2.56
CA ALA A 393 -25.46 -23.02 -2.65
C ALA A 393 -25.73 -22.49 -4.07
N PRO A 394 -26.21 -21.24 -4.21
CA PRO A 394 -26.42 -20.64 -5.52
C PRO A 394 -25.09 -20.45 -6.25
N LEU A 395 -25.07 -20.61 -7.56
CA LEU A 395 -23.91 -20.33 -8.40
C LEU A 395 -24.01 -18.93 -9.01
N ALA A 396 -22.87 -18.25 -9.14
CA ALA A 396 -22.75 -17.04 -9.93
C ALA A 396 -21.45 -17.04 -10.74
N ALA A 397 -21.46 -16.34 -11.86
CA ALA A 397 -20.30 -16.19 -12.71
C ALA A 397 -19.26 -15.24 -12.08
N PHE A 398 -17.98 -15.55 -12.28
CA PHE A 398 -16.85 -14.68 -12.00
C PHE A 398 -15.83 -14.78 -13.15
N SER A 399 -14.74 -14.01 -13.08
CA SER A 399 -13.71 -13.96 -14.14
C SER A 399 -13.10 -15.31 -14.48
N GLY A 400 -13.04 -16.25 -13.51
CA GLY A 400 -12.46 -17.59 -13.66
C GLY A 400 -13.46 -18.73 -13.89
N GLY A 401 -14.75 -18.45 -14.07
CA GLY A 401 -15.79 -19.47 -14.29
C GLY A 401 -17.04 -19.23 -13.43
N GLU A 402 -17.51 -20.26 -12.74
CA GLU A 402 -18.63 -20.19 -11.79
C GLU A 402 -18.16 -20.48 -10.38
N ALA A 403 -18.70 -19.74 -9.41
CA ALA A 403 -18.42 -19.93 -7.99
C ALA A 403 -19.71 -20.00 -7.19
N TYR A 404 -19.76 -20.94 -6.24
CA TYR A 404 -20.83 -21.04 -5.26
C TYR A 404 -20.82 -19.81 -4.34
N GLN A 405 -21.95 -19.14 -4.18
CA GLN A 405 -22.07 -17.94 -3.36
C GLN A 405 -22.44 -18.33 -1.94
N ILE A 406 -21.59 -17.98 -0.98
CA ILE A 406 -21.75 -18.38 0.42
C ILE A 406 -21.58 -17.19 1.35
N GLY A 407 -22.56 -16.97 2.21
CA GLY A 407 -22.50 -15.91 3.22
C GLY A 407 -21.36 -16.12 4.22
N ASN A 408 -20.73 -15.02 4.62
CA ASN A 408 -19.80 -15.04 5.76
C ASN A 408 -20.50 -15.58 7.02
N GLY A 409 -19.84 -16.50 7.74
CA GLY A 409 -20.35 -17.20 8.92
C GLY A 409 -21.15 -18.47 8.63
N ALA A 410 -21.42 -18.79 7.36
CA ALA A 410 -22.23 -19.94 7.00
C ALA A 410 -21.50 -21.27 7.24
N VAL A 411 -22.26 -22.30 7.64
CA VAL A 411 -21.78 -23.68 7.73
C VAL A 411 -22.04 -24.38 6.40
N ALA A 412 -21.01 -24.97 5.81
CA ALA A 412 -21.07 -25.61 4.51
C ALA A 412 -20.53 -27.05 4.56
N ARG A 413 -20.90 -27.85 3.55
CA ARG A 413 -20.37 -29.19 3.30
C ARG A 413 -20.46 -29.55 1.82
N TYR A 414 -19.62 -30.45 1.36
CA TYR A 414 -19.75 -31.03 0.02
C TYR A 414 -20.72 -32.22 0.02
N ARG A 415 -21.55 -32.33 -1.00
CA ARG A 415 -22.31 -33.54 -1.35
C ARG A 415 -21.69 -34.11 -2.62
N VAL A 416 -21.32 -35.39 -2.60
CA VAL A 416 -20.70 -36.08 -3.73
C VAL A 416 -21.50 -37.32 -4.07
N GLU A 417 -21.90 -37.44 -5.33
CA GLU A 417 -22.56 -38.62 -5.87
C GLU A 417 -21.65 -39.29 -6.90
N ASN A 418 -21.33 -40.57 -6.69
CA ASN A 418 -20.49 -41.31 -7.61
C ASN A 418 -21.31 -41.83 -8.80
N THR A 419 -21.21 -41.12 -9.93
CA THR A 419 -21.87 -41.50 -11.18
C THR A 419 -21.02 -42.43 -12.06
N SER A 420 -19.82 -42.81 -11.60
CA SER A 420 -18.92 -43.69 -12.35
C SER A 420 -19.26 -45.17 -12.13
N ALA A 421 -18.76 -46.03 -13.02
CA ALA A 421 -18.89 -47.48 -12.89
C ALA A 421 -17.90 -48.10 -11.88
N ALA A 422 -16.93 -47.32 -11.39
CA ALA A 422 -15.89 -47.74 -10.46
C ALA A 422 -16.11 -47.11 -9.07
N ARG A 423 -15.40 -47.61 -8.06
CA ARG A 423 -15.32 -46.89 -6.78
C ARG A 423 -14.60 -45.56 -6.99
N ALA A 424 -15.01 -44.53 -6.25
CA ALA A 424 -14.42 -43.20 -6.33
C ALA A 424 -13.56 -42.93 -5.09
N HIS A 425 -12.25 -42.84 -5.28
CA HIS A 425 -11.31 -42.37 -4.26
C HIS A 425 -11.06 -40.87 -4.47
N LEU A 426 -11.34 -40.07 -3.44
CA LEU A 426 -11.34 -38.61 -3.52
C LEU A 426 -10.26 -37.98 -2.63
N TYR A 427 -9.61 -36.97 -3.16
CA TYR A 427 -8.62 -36.15 -2.45
C TYR A 427 -8.94 -34.68 -2.65
N PHE A 428 -8.62 -33.86 -1.65
CA PHE A 428 -9.07 -32.47 -1.63
C PHE A 428 -7.97 -31.53 -1.17
N LEU A 429 -7.77 -30.49 -1.97
CA LEU A 429 -6.83 -29.41 -1.73
C LEU A 429 -7.58 -28.08 -1.82
N THR A 430 -7.60 -27.31 -0.75
CA THR A 430 -8.05 -25.92 -0.74
C THR A 430 -6.85 -25.01 -0.91
N ILE A 431 -6.98 -24.04 -1.80
CA ILE A 431 -6.06 -22.92 -1.96
C ILE A 431 -6.79 -21.67 -1.47
N THR A 432 -6.29 -21.08 -0.39
CA THR A 432 -6.93 -19.91 0.21
C THR A 432 -6.71 -18.66 -0.65
N PRO A 433 -7.56 -17.63 -0.52
CA PRO A 433 -7.46 -16.39 -1.28
C PRO A 433 -6.15 -15.63 -1.06
N HIS A 434 -5.43 -15.89 0.03
CA HIS A 434 -4.12 -15.35 0.37
C HIS A 434 -2.95 -16.33 0.14
N GLY A 435 -3.20 -17.49 -0.49
CA GLY A 435 -2.16 -18.38 -1.04
C GLY A 435 -1.70 -19.52 -0.12
N ARG A 436 -2.40 -19.78 0.99
CA ARG A 436 -2.13 -21.00 1.79
C ARG A 436 -2.73 -22.22 1.11
N MET A 437 -2.03 -23.34 1.22
CA MET A 437 -2.52 -24.64 0.76
C MET A 437 -2.92 -25.48 1.97
N VAL A 438 -4.18 -25.91 1.98
CA VAL A 438 -4.74 -26.77 3.02
C VAL A 438 -5.21 -28.05 2.36
N VAL A 439 -4.71 -29.18 2.84
CA VAL A 439 -5.07 -30.50 2.33
C VAL A 439 -5.79 -31.27 3.41
N GLY A 440 -6.88 -31.93 3.04
CA GLY A 440 -7.72 -32.67 3.99
C GLY A 440 -8.59 -33.72 3.31
N PRO A 441 -9.23 -34.60 4.10
CA PRO A 441 -10.22 -35.53 3.56
C PRO A 441 -11.45 -34.75 3.09
N LEU A 442 -11.95 -35.06 1.88
CA LEU A 442 -13.22 -34.50 1.41
C LEU A 442 -14.39 -35.11 2.17
N LEU A 443 -14.45 -36.45 2.21
CA LEU A 443 -15.58 -37.23 2.72
C LEU A 443 -15.50 -37.47 4.23
N GLU A 444 -16.67 -37.48 4.86
CA GLU A 444 -16.91 -37.91 6.23
C GLU A 444 -16.95 -39.45 6.33
N GLY A 445 -16.51 -39.99 7.47
CA GLY A 445 -16.48 -41.44 7.74
C GLY A 445 -15.26 -42.17 7.16
N ASP A 446 -14.69 -43.08 7.95
CA ASP A 446 -13.45 -43.79 7.58
C ASP A 446 -13.64 -44.76 6.41
N GLU A 447 -14.80 -45.40 6.30
CA GLU A 447 -15.08 -46.35 5.21
C GLU A 447 -15.06 -45.65 3.84
N ALA A 448 -15.73 -44.51 3.70
CA ALA A 448 -15.73 -43.75 2.45
C ALA A 448 -14.34 -43.18 2.11
N ARG A 449 -13.55 -42.80 3.12
CA ARG A 449 -12.16 -42.30 2.96
C ARG A 449 -11.18 -43.39 2.55
N ILE A 450 -11.32 -44.60 3.11
CA ILE A 450 -10.37 -45.70 2.93
C ILE A 450 -10.76 -46.54 1.73
N GLU A 451 -12.02 -46.94 1.65
CA GLU A 451 -12.52 -47.85 0.62
C GLU A 451 -13.05 -47.13 -0.62
N GLY A 452 -13.28 -45.82 -0.57
CA GLY A 452 -13.84 -45.04 -1.67
C GLY A 452 -15.36 -45.20 -1.79
N LEU A 453 -16.01 -44.25 -2.46
CA LEU A 453 -17.46 -44.21 -2.61
C LEU A 453 -17.92 -45.22 -3.67
N ALA A 454 -18.84 -46.12 -3.33
CA ALA A 454 -19.35 -47.14 -4.28
C ALA A 454 -20.09 -46.51 -5.48
N PRO A 455 -20.14 -47.17 -6.65
CA PRO A 455 -20.97 -46.74 -7.77
C PRO A 455 -22.42 -46.46 -7.34
N GLY A 456 -22.95 -45.28 -7.69
CA GLY A 456 -24.30 -44.83 -7.31
C GLY A 456 -24.47 -44.38 -5.86
N ALA A 457 -23.44 -44.50 -5.01
CA ALA A 457 -23.51 -44.05 -3.63
C ALA A 457 -23.36 -42.52 -3.53
N VAL A 458 -23.95 -41.96 -2.47
CA VAL A 458 -23.85 -40.55 -2.10
C VAL A 458 -23.03 -40.45 -0.83
N GLY A 459 -21.97 -39.64 -0.86
CA GLY A 459 -21.15 -39.28 0.28
C GLY A 459 -21.31 -37.82 0.63
N PHE A 460 -21.09 -37.49 1.91
CA PHE A 460 -21.05 -36.12 2.39
C PHE A 460 -19.65 -35.81 2.89
N GLY A 461 -19.24 -34.56 2.69
CA GLY A 461 -18.01 -34.05 3.25
C GLY A 461 -18.16 -33.52 4.66
N GLN A 462 -17.02 -33.31 5.31
CA GLN A 462 -16.98 -32.70 6.63
C GLN A 462 -17.62 -31.31 6.61
N ARG A 463 -18.26 -30.94 7.72
CA ARG A 463 -18.82 -29.61 7.92
C ARG A 463 -17.69 -28.62 8.18
N PHE A 464 -17.81 -27.43 7.62
CA PHE A 464 -16.86 -26.35 7.87
C PHE A 464 -17.57 -25.01 7.92
N GLN A 465 -17.08 -24.13 8.77
CA GLN A 465 -17.60 -22.77 8.85
C GLN A 465 -16.73 -21.84 8.01
N ILE A 466 -17.37 -21.08 7.13
CA ILE A 466 -16.70 -20.10 6.28
C ILE A 466 -16.68 -18.77 7.03
N ASN A 467 -15.49 -18.36 7.47
CA ASN A 467 -15.26 -17.05 8.06
C ASN A 467 -14.17 -16.33 7.24
N GLY A 468 -14.46 -15.11 6.78
CA GLY A 468 -13.47 -14.34 6.03
C GLY A 468 -14.05 -13.12 5.32
N LEU A 469 -13.15 -12.34 4.72
CA LEU A 469 -13.52 -11.21 3.86
C LEU A 469 -14.10 -11.71 2.54
N PRO A 470 -14.83 -10.86 1.79
CA PRO A 470 -15.24 -11.19 0.44
C PRO A 470 -14.07 -11.64 -0.44
N SER A 471 -14.16 -12.84 -1.02
CA SER A 471 -13.11 -13.39 -1.90
C SER A 471 -13.54 -14.69 -2.56
N ILE A 472 -12.77 -15.10 -3.56
CA ILE A 472 -12.87 -16.40 -4.23
C ILE A 472 -11.89 -17.38 -3.59
N VAL A 473 -12.40 -18.53 -3.18
CA VAL A 473 -11.63 -19.67 -2.70
C VAL A 473 -11.61 -20.76 -3.78
N GLU A 474 -10.44 -21.28 -4.09
CA GLU A 474 -10.26 -22.39 -5.03
C GLU A 474 -10.14 -23.71 -4.26
N ASN A 475 -10.90 -24.71 -4.70
CA ASN A 475 -10.76 -26.08 -4.22
C ASN A 475 -10.50 -27.01 -5.40
N ARG A 476 -9.59 -27.96 -5.23
CA ARG A 476 -9.28 -28.97 -6.22
C ARG A 476 -9.72 -30.32 -5.69
N ILE A 477 -10.65 -30.94 -6.41
CA ILE A 477 -11.09 -32.30 -6.15
C ILE A 477 -10.31 -33.21 -7.09
N LEU A 478 -9.55 -34.14 -6.52
CA LEU A 478 -8.88 -35.18 -7.29
C LEU A 478 -9.63 -36.50 -7.15
N TYR A 479 -9.79 -37.20 -8.26
CA TYR A 479 -10.49 -38.48 -8.38
C TYR A 479 -9.56 -39.56 -8.92
N SER A 480 -9.72 -40.77 -8.38
CA SER A 480 -9.11 -41.99 -8.90
C SER A 480 -10.08 -43.17 -8.81
N PRO A 481 -10.12 -44.06 -9.82
CA PRO A 481 -10.81 -45.34 -9.72
C PRO A 481 -10.06 -46.34 -8.80
N GLU A 482 -8.77 -46.11 -8.55
CA GLU A 482 -7.93 -46.93 -7.68
C GLU A 482 -7.42 -46.13 -6.49
N ARG A 483 -7.27 -46.80 -5.34
CA ARG A 483 -6.77 -46.15 -4.13
C ARG A 483 -5.30 -45.75 -4.29
N VAL A 484 -5.02 -44.45 -4.16
CA VAL A 484 -3.67 -43.89 -4.02
C VAL A 484 -3.40 -43.64 -2.54
N SER A 485 -2.79 -44.61 -1.85
CA SER A 485 -2.58 -44.55 -0.39
C SER A 485 -1.60 -43.45 0.01
N GLU A 486 -0.70 -43.07 -0.89
CA GLU A 486 0.32 -42.02 -0.74
C GLU A 486 -0.29 -40.60 -0.58
N LEU A 487 -1.60 -40.45 -0.87
CA LEU A 487 -2.35 -39.20 -0.71
C LEU A 487 -3.30 -39.21 0.50
N LEU A 488 -3.47 -40.36 1.17
CA LEU A 488 -4.33 -40.49 2.36
C LEU A 488 -3.59 -40.07 3.64
N PHE A 489 -2.26 -40.25 3.69
CA PHE A 489 -1.40 -39.85 4.81
C PHE A 489 0.02 -39.49 4.32
N PRO A 490 0.65 -38.38 4.75
CA PRO A 490 0.17 -37.37 5.69
C PRO A 490 0.09 -35.98 5.05
N ALA A 491 -1.02 -35.71 4.38
CA ALA A 491 -1.28 -34.33 3.94
C ALA A 491 -1.47 -33.35 5.12
N MET A 492 -1.74 -33.86 6.34
CA MET A 492 -1.82 -33.09 7.59
C MET A 492 -0.50 -32.94 8.37
N VAL A 493 0.46 -33.87 8.29
CA VAL A 493 1.70 -33.82 9.12
C VAL A 493 2.81 -33.03 8.44
N ALA A 494 2.95 -33.15 7.11
CA ALA A 494 3.88 -32.33 6.33
C ALA A 494 3.53 -30.83 6.38
N ALA A 495 2.26 -30.51 6.70
CA ALA A 495 1.76 -29.15 6.85
C ALA A 495 1.74 -28.63 8.31
N ARG A 496 2.37 -29.33 9.27
CA ARG A 496 2.40 -28.87 10.68
C ARG A 496 3.75 -28.95 11.37
N ALA A 497 4.75 -29.64 10.78
CA ALA A 497 6.10 -29.73 11.36
C ALA A 497 7.18 -30.00 10.28
N PRO A 498 7.67 -28.96 9.58
CA PRO A 498 8.75 -29.10 8.59
C PRO A 498 10.03 -29.68 9.20
N ASN A 499 10.31 -29.35 10.46
CA ASN A 499 11.56 -29.69 11.15
C ASN A 499 11.63 -31.14 11.65
N LEU A 500 10.49 -31.85 11.73
CA LEU A 500 10.46 -33.26 12.16
C LEU A 500 10.90 -34.23 11.05
N TRP A 501 11.10 -33.75 9.81
CA TRP A 501 11.43 -34.57 8.64
C TRP A 501 12.83 -34.32 8.07
N LEU A 502 13.71 -33.63 8.80
CA LEU A 502 15.16 -33.64 8.54
C LEU A 502 15.72 -35.04 8.85
N GLY A 503 15.49 -36.01 7.95
CA GLY A 503 16.05 -37.36 8.04
C GLY A 503 15.14 -38.52 7.65
N VAL A 504 13.85 -38.28 7.35
CA VAL A 504 12.95 -39.35 6.90
C VAL A 504 12.80 -39.29 5.38
N ASN A 505 13.21 -40.36 4.70
CA ASN A 505 13.03 -40.54 3.26
C ASN A 505 11.53 -40.51 2.95
N VAL A 506 11.03 -39.38 2.45
CA VAL A 506 9.67 -39.25 1.94
C VAL A 506 9.57 -40.20 0.74
N PRO A 507 8.68 -41.20 0.73
CA PRO A 507 8.58 -42.13 -0.39
C PRO A 507 8.33 -41.33 -1.67
N THR A 508 9.19 -41.52 -2.67
CA THR A 508 8.94 -41.03 -4.02
C THR A 508 7.60 -41.58 -4.48
N ARG A 509 6.61 -40.71 -4.65
CA ARG A 509 5.30 -41.10 -5.17
C ARG A 509 5.50 -41.72 -6.55
N ASP A 510 4.84 -42.84 -6.81
CA ASP A 510 4.85 -43.46 -8.13
C ASP A 510 4.23 -42.49 -9.15
N PRO A 511 5.03 -41.95 -10.11
CA PRO A 511 4.52 -40.98 -11.07
C PRO A 511 3.37 -41.51 -11.92
N SER A 512 3.30 -42.84 -12.13
CA SER A 512 2.23 -43.47 -12.90
C SER A 512 0.87 -43.39 -12.19
N LYS A 513 0.86 -43.50 -10.85
CA LYS A 513 -0.36 -43.35 -10.04
C LYS A 513 -0.85 -41.91 -10.00
N ILE A 514 0.07 -40.94 -9.98
CA ILE A 514 -0.29 -39.51 -10.04
C ILE A 514 -0.85 -39.16 -11.41
N ALA A 515 -0.24 -39.67 -12.49
CA ALA A 515 -0.68 -39.43 -13.86
C ALA A 515 -2.09 -39.97 -14.16
N ALA A 516 -2.57 -40.96 -13.38
CA ALA A 516 -3.92 -41.51 -13.50
C ALA A 516 -5.00 -40.68 -12.81
N LEU A 517 -4.63 -39.67 -12.02
CA LEU A 517 -5.57 -38.81 -11.31
C LEU A 517 -6.28 -37.86 -12.27
N GLN A 518 -7.57 -37.68 -12.06
CA GLN A 518 -8.35 -36.62 -12.68
C GLN A 518 -8.58 -35.51 -11.66
N MET A 519 -8.58 -34.26 -12.09
CA MET A 519 -8.76 -33.11 -11.22
C MET A 519 -9.86 -32.18 -11.76
N GLN A 520 -10.74 -31.72 -10.87
CA GLN A 520 -11.71 -30.67 -11.18
C GLN A 520 -11.60 -29.55 -10.14
N PRO A 521 -11.38 -28.30 -10.58
CA PRO A 521 -11.45 -27.14 -9.70
C PRO A 521 -12.92 -26.81 -9.40
N LEU A 522 -13.17 -26.34 -8.19
CA LEU A 522 -14.45 -25.88 -7.71
C LEU A 522 -14.24 -24.63 -6.87
N PHE A 523 -14.97 -23.57 -7.20
CA PHE A 523 -14.81 -22.27 -6.58
C PHE A 523 -16.01 -21.94 -5.69
N TYR A 524 -15.76 -21.26 -4.59
CA TYR A 524 -16.82 -20.57 -3.86
C TYR A 524 -16.39 -19.14 -3.55
N GLN A 525 -17.37 -18.24 -3.57
CA GLN A 525 -17.22 -16.84 -3.24
C GLN A 525 -17.82 -16.59 -1.85
N ILE A 526 -17.01 -16.03 -0.97
CA ILE A 526 -17.50 -15.50 0.29
C ILE A 526 -18.19 -14.17 -0.03
N VAL A 527 -19.49 -14.07 0.27
CA VAL A 527 -20.27 -12.83 0.13
C VAL A 527 -20.53 -12.22 1.49
N SER A 528 -20.28 -10.93 1.62
CA SER A 528 -20.60 -10.14 2.80
C SER A 528 -20.96 -8.73 2.37
N HIS A 529 -22.12 -8.24 2.81
CA HIS A 529 -22.61 -6.89 2.49
C HIS A 529 -21.99 -5.82 3.42
N ASP A 530 -21.45 -6.24 4.56
CA ASP A 530 -20.98 -5.34 5.63
C ASP A 530 -19.45 -5.20 5.66
N LEU A 531 -18.73 -5.91 4.77
CA LEU A 531 -17.28 -5.92 4.74
C LEU A 531 -16.78 -5.34 3.40
N THR A 532 -16.07 -4.23 3.48
CA THR A 532 -15.26 -3.74 2.36
C THR A 532 -14.01 -4.61 2.22
N LEU A 533 -13.53 -4.77 0.98
CA LEU A 533 -12.25 -5.44 0.73
C LEU A 533 -11.14 -4.62 1.43
N PRO A 534 -10.29 -5.23 2.26
CA PRO A 534 -9.22 -4.49 2.92
C PRO A 534 -8.14 -4.12 1.90
N ALA A 535 -7.57 -2.93 2.12
CA ALA A 535 -6.46 -2.42 1.32
C ALA A 535 -5.08 -2.90 1.84
N ASP A 536 -5.01 -3.41 3.07
CA ASP A 536 -3.77 -3.79 3.74
C ASP A 536 -3.64 -5.29 4.01
N ALA A 537 -2.39 -5.76 3.97
CA ALA A 537 -2.04 -7.17 4.07
C ALA A 537 -2.28 -7.76 5.47
N GLU A 538 -2.18 -6.95 6.52
CA GLU A 538 -2.40 -7.37 7.89
C GLU A 538 -3.88 -7.68 8.15
N ALA A 539 -4.80 -6.85 7.66
CA ALA A 539 -6.23 -7.10 7.71
C ALA A 539 -6.61 -8.38 6.95
N ILE A 540 -6.03 -8.60 5.77
CA ILE A 540 -6.22 -9.85 5.00
C ILE A 540 -5.74 -11.05 5.83
N ARG A 541 -4.52 -11.00 6.37
CA ARG A 541 -3.96 -12.07 7.21
C ARG A 541 -4.87 -12.38 8.40
N ASN A 542 -5.26 -11.35 9.14
CA ASN A 542 -6.06 -11.48 10.36
C ASN A 542 -7.44 -12.08 10.06
N ALA A 543 -8.08 -11.67 8.96
CA ALA A 543 -9.36 -12.21 8.54
C ALA A 543 -9.31 -13.70 8.18
N TYR A 544 -8.27 -14.16 7.48
CA TYR A 544 -8.17 -15.55 7.02
C TYR A 544 -7.39 -16.48 7.97
N SER A 545 -6.94 -15.97 9.11
CA SER A 545 -6.33 -16.78 10.19
C SER A 545 -7.30 -17.73 10.89
N ARG A 546 -8.61 -17.69 10.57
CA ARG A 546 -9.70 -18.37 11.30
C ARG A 546 -10.66 -19.18 10.42
N LEU A 547 -10.18 -19.85 9.37
CA LEU A 547 -11.01 -20.90 8.75
C LEU A 547 -11.11 -22.05 9.77
N ILE A 548 -12.32 -22.31 10.28
CA ILE A 548 -12.57 -23.33 11.31
C ILE A 548 -13.20 -24.54 10.62
N LEU A 549 -12.51 -25.68 10.70
CA LEU A 549 -13.08 -26.98 10.36
C LEU A 549 -13.72 -27.53 11.64
N THR A 550 -15.02 -27.77 11.62
CA THR A 550 -15.74 -28.34 12.77
C THR A 550 -15.99 -29.81 12.50
N VAL A 551 -15.26 -30.68 13.20
CA VAL A 551 -15.42 -32.15 13.08
C VAL A 551 -16.12 -32.62 14.35
N GLU A 552 -17.32 -33.21 14.23
CA GLU A 552 -18.15 -33.79 15.32
C GLU A 552 -17.66 -33.47 16.76
N ASN A 553 -17.99 -32.28 17.26
CA ASN A 553 -17.71 -31.78 18.61
C ASN A 553 -16.24 -31.45 18.97
N MET A 554 -15.35 -31.32 17.97
CA MET A 554 -14.05 -30.68 18.11
C MET A 554 -13.89 -29.54 17.10
N ASP A 555 -13.63 -28.33 17.62
CA ASP A 555 -13.18 -27.21 16.81
C ASP A 555 -11.72 -27.44 16.40
N ILE A 556 -11.49 -27.87 15.17
CA ILE A 556 -10.15 -27.85 14.59
C ILE A 556 -9.92 -26.42 14.09
N ILE A 557 -9.41 -25.58 14.99
CA ILE A 557 -8.82 -24.30 14.62
C ILE A 557 -7.59 -24.62 13.77
N LEU A 558 -7.58 -24.24 12.48
CA LEU A 558 -6.34 -24.28 11.71
C LEU A 558 -5.30 -23.43 12.47
N PRO A 559 -4.09 -23.96 12.76
CA PRO A 559 -3.19 -23.34 13.72
C PRO A 559 -2.94 -21.86 13.36
N LYS A 560 -3.13 -20.99 14.37
CA LYS A 560 -2.96 -19.54 14.23
C LYS A 560 -1.53 -19.16 13.81
N ASN A 561 -0.55 -19.97 14.23
CA ASN A 561 0.87 -19.85 13.93
C ASN A 561 1.44 -21.26 13.67
N TRP A 562 2.26 -21.43 12.63
CA TRP A 562 2.98 -22.67 12.34
C TRP A 562 4.12 -23.01 13.32
N GLY A 563 4.10 -22.43 14.54
CA GLY A 563 5.11 -22.59 15.58
C GLY A 563 4.59 -22.99 16.96
N ASP A 564 3.28 -22.91 17.23
CA ASP A 564 2.70 -23.36 18.50
C ASP A 564 2.12 -24.76 18.34
N THR A 565 3.00 -25.77 18.36
CA THR A 565 2.58 -27.13 18.67
C THR A 565 2.47 -27.28 20.18
N ASP A 566 1.29 -27.02 20.74
CA ASP A 566 0.92 -27.67 21.99
C ASP A 566 0.62 -29.15 21.64
N ALA A 567 1.55 -30.02 22.02
CA ALA A 567 1.60 -31.43 21.63
C ALA A 567 0.49 -32.31 22.24
N THR A 568 -0.55 -31.71 22.82
CA THR A 568 -1.60 -32.38 23.59
C THR A 568 -2.87 -32.70 22.80
N VAL A 569 -2.97 -32.34 21.51
CA VAL A 569 -4.17 -32.60 20.68
C VAL A 569 -3.98 -33.77 19.70
N LEU A 570 -2.99 -34.65 19.92
CA LEU A 570 -2.72 -35.83 19.07
C LEU A 570 -3.01 -37.16 19.77
N ALA A 571 -4.16 -37.27 20.43
CA ALA A 571 -4.70 -38.54 20.93
C ALA A 571 -6.03 -38.86 20.24
#